data_AF-A0A428UGM8-F1
#
_entry.id   AF-A0A428UGM8-F1
#
_cell.length_a   1.000
_cell.length_b   1.000
_cell.length_c   1.000
_cell.angle_alpha   90.00
_cell.angle_beta   90.00
_cell.angle_gamma   90.00
#
_symmetry.space_group_name_H-M   'P 1'
#
loop_
_entity.id
_entity.type
_entity.pdbx_description
1 polymer ?
#
loop_
_entity_poly.entity_id
_entity_poly.type
_entity_poly.pdbx_seq_one_letter_code
_entity_poly.pdbx_strand_id
1 'polypeptide(L)'
;MVEVAVKSPVTLPDGGQDDGHDKEAILNHSGFDTDDTVDSKAQAEQSNSGALVMIAGCNGVRTYVTTAFLKGPGFRWGYGVFCIITPAFMLPLFDLFMYYYCKAKRMELVPKRESNREWRGPIYHYAREFDAVGLLLVTVGISLVLLSFNIYSYQKGKWKAPIILYFFIFGGLLIIAFALWEKFFALVKFLPYHLLTDRTAIGSSVLAGAIYLHHFAGNTLVIYEQTAAIASVEHQFVDVALAIQYMFSSIGGGIGLSITAAIWQGVFSEGLSKGLPESAQANLTKIYESLPQQLSRPWGSPDINIQKSYALAQKTMLIADTAISAVAVISMLVWRDYGVKERTQVRGRVS
;
A
#
# COMPACT_ATOMS: atom_id res chain seq x y z
N MET A 1 -29.35 -14.43 -42.13
CA MET A 1 -30.58 -13.61 -42.16
C MET A 1 -30.23 -12.31 -41.45
N VAL A 2 -29.96 -11.15 -42.04
CA VAL A 2 -29.85 -10.60 -43.41
C VAL A 2 -28.91 -9.39 -43.20
N GLU A 3 -27.69 -9.39 -43.74
CA GLU A 3 -27.24 -8.66 -44.95
C GLU A 3 -27.11 -7.12 -44.81
N VAL A 4 -25.84 -6.70 -44.82
CA VAL A 4 -25.20 -5.54 -45.48
C VAL A 4 -26.09 -4.47 -46.14
N ALA A 5 -25.83 -3.20 -45.80
CA ALA A 5 -26.04 -2.08 -46.72
C ALA A 5 -24.81 -1.14 -46.70
N VAL A 6 -23.98 -1.31 -47.73
CA VAL A 6 -22.99 -0.34 -48.21
C VAL A 6 -23.73 0.85 -48.80
N LYS A 7 -23.32 2.09 -48.48
CA LYS A 7 -23.61 3.25 -49.32
C LYS A 7 -22.33 4.05 -49.55
N SER A 8 -22.17 4.40 -50.82
CA SER A 8 -20.96 4.70 -51.60
C SER A 8 -20.34 6.09 -51.34
N PRO A 9 -19.16 6.40 -51.94
CA PRO A 9 -18.33 7.55 -51.59
C PRO A 9 -18.86 8.84 -52.23
N VAL A 10 -18.79 9.94 -51.48
CA VAL A 10 -19.12 11.28 -51.98
C VAL A 10 -17.97 11.79 -52.84
N THR A 11 -18.29 12.09 -54.09
CA THR A 11 -17.46 12.76 -55.10
C THR A 11 -17.10 14.18 -54.68
N LEU A 12 -15.82 14.56 -54.83
CA LEU A 12 -15.35 15.95 -54.75
C LEU A 12 -15.66 16.67 -56.08
N PRO A 13 -16.20 17.91 -56.07
CA PRO A 13 -16.06 18.83 -57.18
C PRO A 13 -14.84 19.74 -57.00
N ASP A 14 -14.15 19.97 -58.12
CA ASP A 14 -12.97 20.82 -58.28
C ASP A 14 -13.22 22.32 -57.99
N GLY A 15 -12.17 22.96 -57.44
CA GLY A 15 -11.76 24.32 -57.81
C GLY A 15 -12.57 25.51 -57.27
N GLY A 16 -12.09 26.14 -56.19
CA GLY A 16 -12.53 27.48 -55.78
C GLY A 16 -12.13 27.89 -54.37
N GLN A 17 -10.88 28.35 -54.21
CA GLN A 17 -10.39 29.45 -53.37
C GLN A 17 -11.12 29.86 -52.06
N ASP A 18 -10.37 29.97 -50.95
CA ASP A 18 -10.68 30.91 -49.86
C ASP A 18 -11.14 30.28 -48.54
N ASP A 19 -12.32 30.58 -48.01
CA ASP A 19 -12.40 31.22 -46.70
C ASP A 19 -12.36 30.31 -45.44
N GLY A 20 -11.35 30.50 -44.60
CA GLY A 20 -11.11 29.78 -43.34
C GLY A 20 -11.97 30.18 -42.14
N HIS A 21 -13.30 30.22 -42.25
CA HIS A 21 -14.18 30.56 -41.13
C HIS A 21 -15.24 29.52 -40.71
N ASP A 22 -15.48 28.47 -41.50
CA ASP A 22 -16.61 27.55 -41.23
C ASP A 22 -16.25 26.19 -40.61
N LYS A 23 -14.98 25.97 -40.24
CA LYS A 23 -14.55 24.71 -39.56
C LYS A 23 -14.60 24.76 -38.03
N GLU A 24 -14.78 25.94 -37.43
CA GLU A 24 -14.88 26.08 -35.96
C GLU A 24 -16.29 25.87 -35.40
N ALA A 25 -17.34 25.96 -36.23
CA ALA A 25 -18.71 25.89 -35.75
C ALA A 25 -19.23 24.46 -35.46
N ILE A 26 -18.60 23.42 -36.02
CA ILE A 26 -19.07 22.02 -35.88
C ILE A 26 -18.34 21.26 -34.77
N LEU A 27 -17.23 21.78 -34.23
CA LEU A 27 -16.50 21.17 -33.12
C LEU A 27 -17.00 21.60 -31.73
N ASN A 28 -17.87 22.59 -31.63
CA ASN A 28 -18.31 23.16 -30.34
C ASN A 28 -19.55 22.52 -29.69
N HIS A 29 -20.04 21.37 -30.18
CA HIS A 29 -21.22 20.70 -29.60
C HIS A 29 -20.94 19.38 -28.86
N SER A 30 -19.68 19.01 -28.61
CA SER A 30 -19.31 17.95 -27.66
C SER A 30 -18.74 18.53 -26.36
N GLY A 31 -19.44 19.53 -25.80
CA GLY A 31 -19.10 20.14 -24.52
C GLY A 31 -19.22 19.14 -23.37
N PHE A 32 -18.10 18.52 -22.99
CA PHE A 32 -17.93 17.99 -21.65
C PHE A 32 -17.50 19.17 -20.78
N ASP A 33 -18.48 19.87 -20.18
CA ASP A 33 -18.20 20.92 -19.19
C ASP A 33 -17.47 20.27 -18.00
N THR A 34 -16.14 20.38 -18.00
CA THR A 34 -15.30 20.20 -16.82
C THR A 34 -15.46 21.45 -15.98
N ASP A 35 -16.24 21.34 -14.91
CA ASP A 35 -16.27 22.37 -13.88
C ASP A 35 -14.90 22.38 -13.17
N ASP A 36 -14.00 23.26 -13.64
CA ASP A 36 -12.63 23.44 -13.13
C ASP A 36 -12.58 23.70 -11.61
N THR A 37 -13.70 24.13 -11.02
CA THR A 37 -13.81 24.33 -9.56
C THR A 37 -13.93 23.01 -8.79
N VAL A 38 -14.44 21.94 -9.41
CA VAL A 38 -14.50 20.60 -8.83
C VAL A 38 -13.14 19.92 -8.94
N ASP A 39 -12.46 20.06 -10.07
CA ASP A 39 -11.15 19.45 -10.32
C ASP A 39 -10.05 20.10 -9.45
N SER A 40 -10.09 21.41 -9.26
CA SER A 40 -9.17 22.11 -8.34
C SER A 40 -9.38 21.73 -6.86
N LYS A 41 -10.63 21.48 -6.44
CA LYS A 41 -10.93 20.98 -5.09
C LYS A 41 -10.49 19.52 -4.92
N ALA A 42 -10.72 18.68 -5.93
CA ALA A 42 -10.28 17.29 -5.94
C ALA A 42 -8.74 17.19 -5.90
N GLN A 43 -8.01 18.04 -6.64
CA GLN A 43 -6.55 18.11 -6.59
C GLN A 43 -6.00 18.66 -5.26
N ALA A 44 -6.66 19.66 -4.66
CA ALA A 44 -6.27 20.18 -3.35
C ALA A 44 -6.49 19.15 -2.21
N GLU A 45 -7.54 18.36 -2.29
CA GLU A 45 -7.85 17.29 -1.32
C GLU A 45 -6.95 16.05 -1.52
N GLN A 46 -6.51 15.81 -2.77
CA GLN A 46 -5.53 14.79 -3.14
C GLN A 46 -4.12 15.13 -2.65
N SER A 47 -3.74 16.41 -2.58
CA SER A 47 -2.48 16.85 -1.96
C SER A 47 -2.48 16.73 -0.43
N ASN A 48 -3.65 16.68 0.21
CA ASN A 48 -3.78 16.64 1.68
C ASN A 48 -3.92 15.21 2.25
N SER A 49 -4.29 14.24 1.41
CA SER A 49 -4.51 12.85 1.83
C SER A 49 -3.26 11.98 1.67
N GLY A 50 -2.21 12.28 2.44
CA GLY A 50 -1.04 11.41 2.59
C GLY A 50 -1.35 10.03 3.21
N ALA A 51 -2.61 9.77 3.58
CA ALA A 51 -3.07 8.52 4.20
C ALA A 51 -3.63 7.48 3.20
N LEU A 52 -3.76 7.81 1.92
CA LEU A 52 -4.37 6.92 0.90
C LEU A 52 -3.37 6.12 0.06
N VAL A 53 -2.11 6.04 0.50
CA VAL A 53 -1.01 5.28 -0.16
C VAL A 53 -1.18 3.76 -0.05
N MET A 54 -2.17 3.25 0.69
CA MET A 54 -2.31 1.81 0.98
C MET A 54 -3.22 1.01 0.03
N ILE A 55 -3.65 1.55 -1.11
CA ILE A 55 -4.29 0.74 -2.18
C ILE A 55 -3.49 0.92 -3.49
N ALA A 56 -2.40 0.18 -3.59
CA ALA A 56 -1.47 0.17 -4.72
C ALA A 56 -2.02 -0.45 -6.03
N GLY A 57 -3.34 -0.42 -6.28
CA GLY A 57 -3.96 -1.10 -7.42
C GLY A 57 -5.07 -0.37 -8.19
N CYS A 58 -5.53 0.82 -7.76
CA CYS A 58 -6.70 1.47 -8.39
C CYS A 58 -6.61 3.01 -8.48
N ASN A 59 -5.41 3.55 -8.64
CA ASN A 59 -5.21 5.00 -8.61
C ASN A 59 -5.80 5.75 -9.82
N GLY A 60 -5.88 5.14 -11.01
CA GLY A 60 -6.56 5.72 -12.17
C GLY A 60 -8.10 5.69 -12.06
N VAL A 61 -8.66 4.66 -11.41
CA VAL A 61 -10.10 4.54 -11.13
C VAL A 61 -10.55 5.60 -10.12
N ARG A 62 -9.65 6.00 -9.21
CA ARG A 62 -9.95 6.97 -8.14
C ARG A 62 -10.49 8.29 -8.68
N THR A 63 -9.90 8.89 -9.71
CA THR A 63 -10.34 10.21 -10.20
C THR A 63 -11.72 10.13 -10.85
N TYR A 64 -11.98 9.15 -11.72
CA TYR A 64 -13.29 8.96 -12.35
C TYR A 64 -14.38 8.59 -11.35
N VAL A 65 -14.05 7.74 -10.38
CA VAL A 65 -15.00 7.34 -9.33
C VAL A 65 -15.26 8.52 -8.39
N THR A 66 -14.24 9.31 -8.05
CA THR A 66 -14.39 10.50 -7.20
C THR A 66 -15.22 11.57 -7.90
N THR A 67 -14.95 11.87 -9.17
CA THR A 67 -15.76 12.84 -9.94
C THR A 67 -17.19 12.35 -10.13
N ALA A 68 -17.41 11.05 -10.37
CA ALA A 68 -18.75 10.47 -10.43
C ALA A 68 -19.50 10.56 -9.08
N PHE A 69 -18.82 10.32 -7.95
CA PHE A 69 -19.41 10.48 -6.62
C PHE A 69 -19.68 11.94 -6.28
N LEU A 70 -18.78 12.86 -6.62
CA LEU A 70 -18.94 14.30 -6.38
C LEU A 70 -20.07 14.90 -7.22
N LYS A 71 -20.20 14.50 -8.49
CA LYS A 71 -21.32 14.92 -9.36
C LYS A 71 -22.64 14.21 -9.02
N GLY A 72 -22.59 13.04 -8.38
CA GLY A 72 -23.75 12.21 -8.06
C GLY A 72 -24.09 12.18 -6.56
N PRO A 73 -24.04 11.01 -5.89
CA PRO A 73 -24.58 10.82 -4.54
C PRO A 73 -23.81 11.52 -3.40
N GLY A 74 -22.73 12.22 -3.71
CA GLY A 74 -21.97 13.06 -2.78
C GLY A 74 -20.86 12.33 -2.03
N PHE A 75 -20.01 13.11 -1.35
CA PHE A 75 -18.77 12.62 -0.73
C PHE A 75 -18.98 11.51 0.33
N ARG A 76 -20.13 11.52 1.03
CA ARG A 76 -20.45 10.53 2.08
C ARG A 76 -20.53 9.11 1.51
N TRP A 77 -21.04 8.98 0.29
CA TRP A 77 -21.14 7.69 -0.40
C TRP A 77 -19.80 7.21 -0.95
N GLY A 78 -18.84 8.10 -1.22
CA GLY A 78 -17.47 7.71 -1.56
C GLY A 78 -16.81 6.87 -0.46
N TYR A 79 -16.95 7.29 0.80
CA TYR A 79 -16.49 6.50 1.95
C TYR A 79 -17.40 5.30 2.26
N GLY A 80 -18.72 5.49 2.16
CA GLY A 80 -19.71 4.45 2.47
C GLY A 80 -19.60 3.22 1.56
N VAL A 81 -19.26 3.40 0.29
CA VAL A 81 -19.07 2.30 -0.66
C VAL A 81 -17.90 1.41 -0.26
N PHE A 82 -16.80 1.99 0.25
CA PHE A 82 -15.68 1.19 0.75
C PHE A 82 -16.09 0.34 1.96
N CYS A 83 -16.89 0.88 2.88
CA CYS A 83 -17.43 0.13 4.02
C CYS A 83 -18.33 -1.04 3.61
N ILE A 84 -18.87 -1.06 2.38
CA ILE A 84 -19.70 -2.16 1.86
C ILE A 84 -18.85 -3.14 1.04
N ILE A 85 -18.01 -2.63 0.14
CA ILE A 85 -17.16 -3.44 -0.74
C ILE A 85 -16.15 -4.25 0.08
N THR A 86 -15.47 -3.63 1.04
CA THR A 86 -14.45 -4.31 1.85
C THR A 86 -14.99 -5.56 2.53
N PRO A 87 -16.07 -5.52 3.34
CA PRO A 87 -16.62 -6.74 3.91
C PRO A 87 -17.20 -7.67 2.84
N ALA A 88 -17.85 -7.17 1.78
CA ALA A 88 -18.38 -8.04 0.73
C ALA A 88 -17.29 -8.93 0.07
N PHE A 89 -16.09 -8.39 -0.11
CA PHE A 89 -14.95 -9.15 -0.63
C PHE A 89 -14.23 -9.99 0.44
N MET A 90 -14.23 -9.55 1.70
CA MET A 90 -13.57 -10.27 2.80
C MET A 90 -14.42 -11.42 3.37
N LEU A 91 -15.75 -11.30 3.34
CA LEU A 91 -16.68 -12.29 3.89
C LEU A 91 -16.50 -13.69 3.29
N PRO A 92 -16.35 -13.90 1.97
CA PRO A 92 -16.12 -15.23 1.41
C PRO A 92 -14.87 -15.92 1.97
N LEU A 93 -13.78 -15.17 2.15
CA LEU A 93 -12.55 -15.69 2.73
C LEU A 93 -12.71 -15.98 4.22
N PHE A 94 -13.37 -15.07 4.95
CA PHE A 94 -13.69 -15.27 6.36
C PHE A 94 -14.58 -16.50 6.57
N ASP A 95 -15.62 -16.67 5.76
CA ASP A 95 -16.55 -17.80 5.80
C ASP A 95 -15.83 -19.11 5.48
N LEU A 96 -14.91 -19.11 4.51
CA LEU A 96 -14.06 -20.25 4.21
C LEU A 96 -13.19 -20.63 5.42
N PHE A 97 -12.50 -19.66 6.04
CA PHE A 97 -11.70 -19.90 7.23
C PHE A 97 -12.55 -20.38 8.42
N MET A 98 -13.72 -19.79 8.63
CA MET A 98 -14.64 -20.20 9.69
C MET A 98 -15.20 -21.61 9.45
N TYR A 99 -15.45 -21.97 8.19
CA TYR A 99 -15.83 -23.33 7.81
C TYR A 99 -14.72 -24.33 8.15
N TYR A 100 -13.47 -24.05 7.77
CA TYR A 100 -12.33 -24.91 8.11
C TYR A 100 -12.04 -24.94 9.61
N TYR A 101 -12.21 -23.84 10.33
CA TYR A 101 -12.08 -23.78 11.78
C TYR A 101 -13.15 -24.65 12.47
N CYS A 102 -14.42 -24.54 12.04
CA CYS A 102 -15.49 -25.39 12.53
C CYS A 102 -15.23 -26.87 12.21
N LYS A 103 -14.71 -27.16 11.01
CA LYS A 103 -14.31 -28.51 10.59
C LYS A 103 -13.18 -29.05 11.47
N ALA A 104 -12.14 -28.27 11.75
CA ALA A 104 -11.03 -28.64 12.63
C ALA A 104 -11.48 -28.84 14.09
N LYS A 105 -12.43 -28.02 14.57
CA LYS A 105 -13.03 -28.14 15.91
C LYS A 105 -13.84 -29.43 16.05
N ARG A 106 -14.58 -29.83 15.00
CA ARG A 106 -15.29 -31.12 14.96
C ARG A 106 -14.35 -32.32 14.96
N MET A 107 -13.13 -32.14 14.43
CA MET A 107 -12.08 -33.16 14.39
C MET A 107 -11.19 -33.17 15.64
N GLU A 108 -11.53 -32.39 16.68
CA GLU A 108 -10.74 -32.24 17.91
C GLU A 108 -9.26 -31.85 17.71
N LEU A 109 -8.92 -31.26 16.56
CA LEU A 109 -7.56 -30.78 16.25
C LEU A 109 -7.23 -29.46 16.97
N VAL A 110 -8.23 -28.79 17.53
CA VAL A 110 -8.09 -27.51 18.24
C VAL A 110 -8.19 -27.76 19.75
N PRO A 111 -7.19 -27.36 20.56
CA PRO A 111 -7.26 -27.51 22.00
C PRO A 111 -8.49 -26.78 22.56
N LYS A 112 -9.28 -27.46 23.40
CA LYS A 112 -10.47 -26.89 24.03
C LYS A 112 -10.04 -25.76 24.97
N ARG A 113 -10.31 -24.51 24.60
CA ARG A 113 -10.08 -23.34 25.45
C ARG A 113 -11.16 -23.31 26.54
N GLU A 114 -10.77 -23.42 27.81
CA GLU A 114 -11.69 -23.19 28.93
C GLU A 114 -12.16 -21.73 28.89
N SER A 115 -13.38 -21.52 28.40
CA SER A 115 -14.00 -20.21 28.37
C SER A 115 -14.61 -19.96 29.73
N ASN A 116 -13.83 -19.34 30.62
CA ASN A 116 -14.38 -18.75 31.84
C ASN A 116 -15.16 -17.50 31.42
N ARG A 117 -16.38 -17.73 30.91
CA ARG A 117 -17.16 -16.73 30.18
C ARG A 117 -17.61 -15.67 31.17
N GLU A 118 -16.91 -14.52 31.18
CA GLU A 118 -17.36 -13.34 31.91
C GLU A 118 -18.80 -13.01 31.49
N TRP A 119 -19.67 -12.77 32.48
CA TRP A 119 -21.09 -12.47 32.28
C TRP A 119 -21.34 -11.15 31.52
N ARG A 120 -20.32 -10.29 31.47
CA ARG A 120 -20.28 -9.09 30.64
C ARG A 120 -19.87 -9.51 29.23
N GLY A 121 -20.83 -9.46 28.30
CA GLY A 121 -20.81 -10.19 27.02
C GLY A 121 -19.57 -10.08 26.11
N PRO A 122 -19.57 -10.78 24.96
CA PRO A 122 -18.39 -11.07 24.15
C PRO A 122 -17.53 -9.85 23.76
N ILE A 123 -18.18 -8.71 23.52
CA ILE A 123 -17.51 -7.46 23.10
C ILE A 123 -16.57 -6.94 24.18
N TYR A 124 -16.97 -7.00 25.45
CA TYR A 124 -16.16 -6.51 26.57
C TYR A 124 -14.94 -7.41 26.80
N HIS A 125 -15.11 -8.72 26.66
CA HIS A 125 -14.03 -9.69 26.75
C HIS A 125 -12.95 -9.42 25.69
N TYR A 126 -13.33 -9.31 24.42
CA TYR A 126 -12.37 -9.04 23.35
C TYR A 126 -11.76 -7.63 23.43
N ALA A 127 -12.54 -6.61 23.79
CA ALA A 127 -12.00 -5.25 23.95
C ALA A 127 -10.92 -5.17 25.05
N ARG A 128 -11.04 -5.98 26.10
CA ARG A 128 -10.02 -6.11 27.15
C ARG A 128 -8.85 -6.98 26.73
N GLU A 129 -9.10 -8.06 26.01
CA GLU A 129 -8.06 -8.98 25.58
C GLU A 129 -7.14 -8.38 24.51
N PHE A 130 -7.67 -7.53 23.63
CA PHE A 130 -6.90 -6.79 22.62
C PHE A 130 -6.39 -5.42 23.09
N ASP A 131 -6.57 -5.06 24.36
CA ASP A 131 -6.27 -3.71 24.93
C ASP A 131 -6.71 -2.55 24.01
N ALA A 132 -8.03 -2.48 23.76
CA ALA A 132 -8.60 -1.47 22.87
C ALA A 132 -8.27 -0.03 23.30
N VAL A 133 -8.10 0.21 24.61
CA VAL A 133 -7.74 1.52 25.16
C VAL A 133 -6.29 1.86 24.84
N GLY A 134 -5.36 0.94 25.07
CA GLY A 134 -3.96 1.10 24.70
C GLY A 134 -3.80 1.32 23.19
N LEU A 135 -4.50 0.53 22.38
CA LEU A 135 -4.48 0.66 20.92
C LEU A 135 -4.97 2.04 20.45
N LEU A 136 -6.03 2.56 21.07
CA LEU A 136 -6.55 3.91 20.77
C LEU A 136 -5.53 4.98 21.17
N LEU A 137 -4.98 4.90 22.39
CA LEU A 137 -3.99 5.86 22.90
C LEU A 137 -2.77 5.96 21.98
N VAL A 138 -2.19 4.82 21.58
CA VAL A 138 -0.99 4.80 20.73
C VAL A 138 -1.30 5.27 19.31
N THR A 139 -2.46 4.87 18.76
CA THR A 139 -2.86 5.25 17.40
C THR A 139 -3.13 6.76 17.32
N VAL A 140 -3.95 7.30 18.23
CA VAL A 140 -4.23 8.75 18.28
C VAL A 140 -2.96 9.54 18.57
N GLY A 141 -2.11 9.06 19.48
CA GLY A 141 -0.83 9.71 19.79
C GLY A 141 0.10 9.82 18.58
N ILE A 142 0.31 8.70 17.88
CA ILE A 142 1.14 8.67 16.66
C ILE A 142 0.50 9.49 15.53
N SER A 143 -0.83 9.40 15.33
CA SER A 143 -1.53 10.18 14.31
C SER A 143 -1.40 11.68 14.52
N LEU A 144 -1.50 12.18 15.76
CA LEU A 144 -1.33 13.61 16.05
C LEU A 144 0.10 14.09 15.78
N VAL A 145 1.11 13.30 16.15
CA VAL A 145 2.50 13.60 15.82
C VAL A 145 2.71 13.62 14.30
N LEU A 146 2.19 12.63 13.56
CA LEU A 146 2.28 12.60 12.09
C LEU A 146 1.53 13.75 11.43
N LEU A 147 0.36 14.11 11.95
CA LEU A 147 -0.44 15.22 11.46
C LEU A 147 0.32 16.55 11.55
N SER A 148 1.15 16.72 12.59
CA SER A 148 1.97 17.93 12.74
C SER A 148 2.93 18.17 11.57
N PHE A 149 3.48 17.09 10.99
CA PHE A 149 4.33 17.15 9.80
C PHE A 149 3.53 17.48 8.54
N ASN A 150 2.31 16.94 8.43
CA ASN A 150 1.44 17.18 7.29
C ASN A 150 1.02 18.66 7.18
N ILE A 151 0.68 19.30 8.31
CA ILE A 151 0.21 20.69 8.30
C ILE A 151 1.32 21.75 8.20
N TYR A 152 2.59 21.33 8.16
CA TYR A 152 3.77 22.22 8.18
C TYR A 152 3.74 23.29 7.08
N SER A 153 3.37 22.91 5.85
CA SER A 153 3.36 23.80 4.68
C SER A 153 2.23 24.84 4.73
N TYR A 154 1.16 24.58 5.47
CA TYR A 154 0.00 25.46 5.57
C TYR A 154 0.15 26.56 6.62
N GLN A 155 1.12 26.44 7.53
CA GLN A 155 1.28 27.37 8.65
C GLN A 155 2.33 28.44 8.36
N LYS A 156 1.93 29.71 8.47
CA LYS A 156 2.84 30.87 8.32
C LYS A 156 4.05 30.79 9.28
N GLY A 157 3.82 30.26 10.49
CA GLY A 157 4.83 30.08 11.53
C GLY A 157 5.72 28.84 11.38
N LYS A 158 5.48 27.96 10.38
CA LYS A 158 6.20 26.70 10.18
C LYS A 158 6.31 25.94 11.52
N TRP A 159 7.50 25.48 11.93
CA TRP A 159 7.73 24.78 13.20
C TRP A 159 7.35 25.57 14.47
N LYS A 160 7.29 26.91 14.40
CA LYS A 160 6.94 27.77 15.54
C LYS A 160 5.43 28.00 15.64
N ALA A 161 4.63 27.46 14.72
CA ALA A 161 3.19 27.59 14.78
C ALA A 161 2.64 26.90 16.05
N PRO A 162 1.83 27.59 16.87
CA PRO A 162 1.31 27.02 18.11
C PRO A 162 0.57 25.69 17.92
N ILE A 163 -0.16 25.54 16.81
CA ILE A 163 -0.90 24.31 16.48
C ILE A 163 0.00 23.08 16.30
N ILE A 164 1.16 23.25 15.67
CA ILE A 164 2.15 22.17 15.48
C ILE A 164 2.74 21.75 16.83
N LEU A 165 3.05 22.72 17.68
CA LEU A 165 3.55 22.47 19.04
C LEU A 165 2.50 21.72 19.89
N TYR A 166 1.22 22.10 19.82
CA TYR A 166 0.16 21.41 20.55
C TYR A 166 0.02 19.95 20.11
N PHE A 167 0.10 19.66 18.81
CA PHE A 167 0.05 18.29 18.30
C PHE A 167 1.26 17.44 18.73
N PHE A 168 2.47 18.01 18.75
CA PHE A 168 3.64 17.32 19.29
C PHE A 168 3.52 17.05 20.80
N ILE A 169 3.12 18.05 21.58
CA ILE A 169 3.02 17.93 23.03
C ILE A 169 1.91 16.94 23.40
N PHE A 170 0.70 17.11 22.87
CA PHE A 170 -0.43 16.26 23.20
C PHE A 170 -0.26 14.84 22.63
N GLY A 171 0.28 14.70 21.41
CA GLY A 171 0.62 13.40 20.84
C GLY A 171 1.69 12.67 21.66
N GLY A 172 2.75 13.38 22.07
CA GLY A 172 3.78 12.83 22.95
C GLY A 172 3.24 12.42 24.33
N LEU A 173 2.37 13.24 24.93
CA LEU A 173 1.70 12.92 26.20
C LEU A 173 0.81 11.68 26.08
N LEU A 174 0.09 11.49 24.97
CA LEU A 174 -0.71 10.29 24.72
C LEU A 174 0.14 9.03 24.57
N ILE A 175 1.32 9.13 23.94
CA ILE A 175 2.27 8.01 23.84
C ILE A 175 2.85 7.66 25.21
N ILE A 176 3.17 8.67 26.05
CA ILE A 176 3.60 8.43 27.43
C ILE A 176 2.46 7.80 28.24
N ALA A 177 1.23 8.29 28.07
CA ALA A 177 0.05 7.72 28.71
C ALA A 177 -0.19 6.27 28.28
N PHE A 178 0.05 5.92 27.01
CA PHE A 178 0.05 4.53 26.54
C PHE A 178 1.08 3.67 27.28
N ALA A 179 2.34 4.13 27.37
CA ALA A 179 3.38 3.39 28.08
C ALA A 179 3.05 3.17 29.58
N LEU A 180 2.42 4.17 30.22
CA LEU A 180 1.93 4.06 31.59
C LEU A 180 0.71 3.12 31.69
N TRP A 181 -0.21 3.19 30.73
CA TRP A 181 -1.39 2.31 30.64
C TRP A 181 -0.98 0.85 30.52
N GLU A 182 -0.10 0.52 29.58
CA GLU A 182 0.38 -0.84 29.35
C GLU A 182 1.16 -1.39 30.56
N LYS A 183 1.93 -0.53 31.25
CA LYS A 183 2.71 -0.93 32.42
C LYS A 183 1.85 -1.22 33.65
N PHE A 184 0.83 -0.41 33.92
CA PHE A 184 0.10 -0.44 35.20
C PHE A 184 -1.34 -0.97 35.10
N PHE A 185 -2.03 -0.80 33.97
CA PHE A 185 -3.48 -1.04 33.87
C PHE A 185 -3.86 -2.17 32.92
N ALA A 186 -3.04 -2.49 31.92
CA ALA A 186 -3.33 -3.56 30.97
C ALA A 186 -3.23 -4.96 31.65
N LEU A 187 -4.37 -5.65 31.72
CA LEU A 187 -4.48 -7.01 32.28
C LEU A 187 -3.85 -8.08 31.39
N VAL A 188 -3.93 -7.87 30.07
CA VAL A 188 -3.20 -8.63 29.06
C VAL A 188 -2.36 -7.61 28.31
N LYS A 189 -1.04 -7.74 28.43
CA LYS A 189 -0.10 -6.81 27.82
C LYS A 189 -0.09 -7.05 26.30
N PHE A 190 -0.35 -5.99 25.53
CA PHE A 190 -0.28 -6.05 24.07
C PHE A 190 1.10 -6.51 23.62
N LEU A 191 2.16 -6.03 24.29
CA LEU A 191 3.52 -6.44 24.02
C LEU A 191 4.16 -7.16 25.24
N PRO A 192 4.44 -8.46 25.15
CA PRO A 192 5.17 -9.16 26.22
C PRO A 192 6.62 -8.65 26.33
N TYR A 193 6.95 -8.00 27.45
CA TYR A 193 8.27 -7.37 27.67
C TYR A 193 9.49 -8.30 27.56
N HIS A 194 9.33 -9.61 27.75
CA HIS A 194 10.44 -10.56 27.58
C HIS A 194 10.90 -10.61 26.12
N LEU A 195 9.95 -10.56 25.16
CA LEU A 195 10.25 -10.51 23.73
C LEU A 195 10.98 -9.21 23.35
N LEU A 196 10.78 -8.10 24.06
CA LEU A 196 11.57 -6.88 23.85
C LEU A 196 13.02 -7.00 24.33
N THR A 197 13.31 -7.93 25.23
CA THR A 197 14.65 -8.14 25.80
C THR A 197 15.39 -9.29 25.09
N ASP A 198 14.67 -10.14 24.39
CA ASP A 198 15.22 -11.26 23.65
C ASP A 198 16.02 -10.80 22.42
N ARG A 199 17.29 -11.19 22.36
CA ARG A 199 18.21 -10.83 21.26
C ARG A 199 17.66 -11.21 19.88
N THR A 200 17.00 -12.36 19.75
CA THR A 200 16.41 -12.82 18.49
C THR A 200 15.25 -11.94 18.05
N ALA A 201 14.40 -11.53 19.00
CA ALA A 201 13.27 -10.65 18.72
C ALA A 201 13.73 -9.24 18.35
N ILE A 202 14.74 -8.70 19.04
CA ILE A 202 15.39 -7.44 18.66
C ILE A 202 16.01 -7.57 17.25
N GLY A 203 16.75 -8.64 16.97
CA GLY A 203 17.34 -8.90 15.66
C GLY A 203 16.30 -8.96 14.54
N SER A 204 15.19 -9.67 14.76
CA SER A 204 14.08 -9.73 13.80
C SER A 204 13.41 -8.37 13.59
N SER A 205 13.29 -7.57 14.65
CA SER A 205 12.70 -6.22 14.60
C SER A 205 13.61 -5.25 13.84
N VAL A 206 14.92 -5.33 14.03
CA VAL A 206 15.91 -4.54 13.27
C VAL A 206 15.88 -4.91 11.80
N LEU A 207 15.80 -6.20 11.47
CA LEU A 207 15.67 -6.65 10.07
C LEU A 207 14.37 -6.13 9.45
N ALA A 208 13.24 -6.27 10.16
CA ALA A 208 11.96 -5.74 9.69
C ALA A 208 12.05 -4.22 9.49
N GLY A 209 12.66 -3.48 10.42
CA GLY A 209 12.89 -2.05 10.30
C GLY A 209 13.73 -1.68 9.06
N ALA A 210 14.80 -2.42 8.79
CA ALA A 210 15.63 -2.21 7.60
C ALA A 210 14.84 -2.45 6.30
N ILE A 211 14.01 -3.50 6.25
CA ILE A 211 13.12 -3.78 5.12
C ILE A 211 12.12 -2.63 4.94
N TYR A 212 11.47 -2.15 6.02
CA TYR A 212 10.54 -1.03 5.94
C TYR A 212 11.21 0.28 5.50
N LEU A 213 12.45 0.55 5.94
CA LEU A 213 13.21 1.72 5.49
C LEU A 213 13.52 1.65 3.99
N HIS A 214 13.90 0.47 3.48
CA HIS A 214 14.06 0.26 2.05
C HIS A 214 12.75 0.50 1.28
N HIS A 215 11.63 -0.01 1.77
CA HIS A 215 10.31 0.26 1.17
C HIS A 215 10.00 1.76 1.16
N PHE A 216 10.26 2.47 2.26
CA PHE A 216 10.03 3.92 2.32
C PHE A 216 10.86 4.69 1.27
N ALA A 217 12.13 4.32 1.09
CA ALA A 217 12.98 4.90 0.05
C ALA A 217 12.43 4.63 -1.35
N GLY A 218 12.00 3.39 -1.64
CA GLY A 218 11.37 3.02 -2.91
C GLY A 218 10.07 3.80 -3.19
N ASN A 219 9.19 3.92 -2.18
CA ASN A 219 7.96 4.71 -2.32
C ASN A 219 8.24 6.19 -2.61
N THR A 220 9.32 6.75 -2.06
CA THR A 220 9.70 8.14 -2.32
C THR A 220 10.09 8.34 -3.79
N LEU A 221 10.79 7.37 -4.41
CA LEU A 221 11.12 7.43 -5.84
C LEU A 221 9.87 7.44 -6.72
N VAL A 222 8.86 6.65 -6.39
CA VAL A 222 7.59 6.61 -7.11
C VAL A 222 6.88 7.98 -7.08
N ILE A 223 6.94 8.71 -5.95
CA ILE A 223 6.33 10.05 -5.85
C ILE A 223 7.03 11.04 -6.80
N TYR A 224 8.36 10.98 -6.92
CA TYR A 224 9.11 11.83 -7.85
C TYR A 224 8.77 11.50 -9.31
N GLU A 225 8.70 10.22 -9.65
CA GLU A 225 8.27 9.76 -10.97
C GLU A 225 6.87 10.28 -11.32
N GLN A 226 5.90 10.14 -10.40
CA GLN A 226 4.54 10.64 -10.61
C GLN A 226 4.50 12.16 -10.82
N THR A 227 5.29 12.90 -10.04
CA THR A 227 5.37 14.36 -10.18
C THR A 227 5.97 14.74 -11.54
N ALA A 228 7.01 14.03 -12.00
CA ALA A 228 7.59 14.24 -13.31
C ALA A 228 6.60 13.90 -14.44
N ALA A 229 5.85 12.80 -14.32
CA ALA A 229 4.82 12.41 -15.27
C ALA A 229 3.75 13.49 -15.41
N ILE A 230 3.20 13.99 -14.29
CA ILE A 230 2.20 15.06 -14.26
C ILE A 230 2.76 16.36 -14.86
N ALA A 231 4.05 16.67 -14.65
CA ALA A 231 4.68 17.86 -15.20
C ALA A 231 4.96 17.76 -16.72
N SER A 232 5.06 16.55 -17.27
CA SER A 232 5.41 16.29 -18.67
C SER A 232 4.23 16.38 -19.64
N VAL A 233 2.99 16.27 -19.15
CA VAL A 233 1.78 16.23 -19.96
C VAL A 233 0.86 17.42 -19.67
N GLU A 234 -0.01 17.75 -20.62
CA GLU A 234 -1.11 18.70 -20.38
C GLU A 234 -2.12 18.11 -19.38
N HIS A 235 -2.83 18.98 -18.66
CA HIS A 235 -3.78 18.58 -17.60
C HIS A 235 -4.79 17.52 -18.04
N GLN A 236 -5.29 17.59 -19.28
CA GLN A 236 -6.23 16.63 -19.86
C GLN A 236 -5.67 15.20 -20.02
N PHE A 237 -4.34 15.03 -20.11
CA PHE A 237 -3.68 13.73 -20.34
C PHE A 237 -3.03 13.14 -19.07
N VAL A 238 -3.14 13.82 -17.92
CA VAL A 238 -2.52 13.39 -16.66
C VAL A 238 -2.98 11.99 -16.26
N ASP A 239 -4.27 11.70 -16.35
CA ASP A 239 -4.81 10.39 -15.95
C ASP A 239 -4.32 9.26 -16.87
N VAL A 240 -4.20 9.54 -18.18
CA VAL A 240 -3.70 8.58 -19.16
C VAL A 240 -2.22 8.26 -18.89
N ALA A 241 -1.41 9.29 -18.63
CA ALA A 241 0.01 9.12 -18.30
C ALA A 241 0.20 8.28 -17.02
N LEU A 242 -0.57 8.56 -15.97
CA LEU A 242 -0.54 7.79 -14.73
C LEU A 242 -1.03 6.35 -14.94
N ALA A 243 -2.07 6.12 -15.75
CA ALA A 243 -2.55 4.78 -16.05
C ALA A 243 -1.48 3.90 -16.71
N ILE A 244 -0.74 4.46 -17.68
CA ILE A 244 0.38 3.78 -18.33
C ILE A 244 1.49 3.47 -17.31
N GLN A 245 1.82 4.42 -16.43
CA GLN A 245 2.80 4.22 -15.37
C GLN A 245 2.42 3.04 -14.46
N TYR A 246 1.17 2.99 -13.96
CA TYR A 246 0.72 1.89 -13.10
C TYR A 246 0.70 0.54 -13.81
N MET A 247 0.43 0.51 -15.12
CA MET A 247 0.54 -0.71 -15.92
C MET A 247 1.97 -1.25 -15.88
N PHE A 248 2.97 -0.39 -16.08
CA PHE A 248 4.38 -0.80 -15.96
C PHE A 248 4.75 -1.22 -14.54
N SER A 249 4.26 -0.53 -13.50
CA SER A 249 4.47 -0.93 -12.11
C SER A 249 3.88 -2.32 -11.82
N SER A 250 2.70 -2.62 -12.35
CA SER A 250 2.05 -3.92 -12.18
C SER A 250 2.82 -5.05 -12.87
N ILE A 251 3.32 -4.81 -14.09
CA ILE A 251 4.15 -5.77 -14.82
C ILE A 251 5.45 -6.02 -14.06
N GLY A 252 6.13 -4.95 -13.63
CA GLY A 252 7.37 -5.04 -12.85
C GLY A 252 7.17 -5.81 -11.54
N GLY A 253 6.07 -5.54 -10.82
CA GLY A 253 5.71 -6.27 -9.60
C GLY A 253 5.53 -7.77 -9.83
N GLY A 254 4.88 -8.17 -10.93
CA GLY A 254 4.71 -9.59 -11.29
C GLY A 254 6.02 -10.29 -11.63
N ILE A 255 6.91 -9.61 -12.37
CA ILE A 255 8.25 -10.13 -12.70
C ILE A 255 9.10 -10.28 -11.42
N GLY A 256 9.11 -9.25 -10.57
CA GLY A 256 9.84 -9.26 -9.30
C GLY A 256 9.40 -10.41 -8.40
N LEU A 257 8.08 -10.58 -8.19
CA LEU A 257 7.53 -11.69 -7.42
C LEU A 257 7.95 -13.06 -8.00
N SER A 258 7.97 -13.20 -9.32
CA SER A 258 8.36 -14.45 -9.98
C SER A 258 9.85 -14.77 -9.77
N ILE A 259 10.72 -13.77 -9.89
CA ILE A 259 12.17 -13.93 -9.64
C ILE A 259 12.42 -14.28 -8.18
N THR A 260 11.82 -13.55 -7.24
CA THR A 260 11.93 -13.83 -5.80
C THR A 260 11.43 -15.24 -5.47
N ALA A 261 10.28 -15.66 -6.01
CA ALA A 261 9.76 -17.00 -5.80
C ALA A 261 10.71 -18.09 -6.34
N ALA A 262 11.28 -17.88 -7.53
CA ALA A 262 12.26 -18.81 -8.11
C ALA A 262 13.54 -18.91 -7.27
N ILE A 263 14.08 -17.77 -6.81
CA ILE A 263 15.24 -17.73 -5.92
C ILE A 263 14.93 -18.45 -4.60
N TRP A 264 13.76 -18.22 -4.02
CA TRP A 264 13.35 -18.90 -2.78
C TRP A 264 13.34 -20.42 -2.97
N GLN A 265 12.59 -20.89 -3.96
CA GLN A 265 12.39 -22.32 -4.19
C GLN A 265 13.70 -23.03 -4.52
N GLY A 266 14.60 -22.38 -5.28
CA GLY A 266 15.92 -22.92 -5.57
C GLY A 266 16.86 -22.88 -4.37
N VAL A 267 17.18 -21.67 -3.88
CA VAL A 267 18.25 -21.45 -2.89
C VAL A 267 17.89 -21.98 -1.51
N PHE A 268 16.63 -21.82 -1.07
CA PHE A 268 16.23 -22.33 0.24
C PHE A 268 16.19 -23.86 0.24
N SER A 269 15.63 -24.48 -0.80
CA SER A 269 15.57 -25.94 -0.92
C SER A 269 16.97 -26.57 -1.02
N GLU A 270 17.87 -25.97 -1.80
CA GLU A 270 19.26 -26.41 -1.91
C GLU A 270 20.03 -26.20 -0.60
N GLY A 271 19.84 -25.06 0.07
CA GLY A 271 20.43 -24.83 1.40
C GLY A 271 19.93 -25.85 2.42
N LEU A 272 18.65 -26.22 2.36
CA LEU A 272 18.05 -27.21 3.24
C LEU A 272 18.58 -28.61 2.95
N SER A 273 18.76 -28.98 1.67
CA SER A 273 19.30 -30.30 1.29
C SER A 273 20.74 -30.51 1.77
N LYS A 274 21.57 -29.46 1.71
CA LYS A 274 22.96 -29.49 2.20
C LYS A 274 23.06 -29.41 3.72
N GLY A 275 22.05 -28.83 4.37
CA GLY A 275 22.02 -28.60 5.81
C GLY A 275 21.41 -29.73 6.64
N LEU A 276 20.73 -30.69 6.01
CA LEU A 276 20.08 -31.83 6.67
C LEU A 276 20.98 -33.08 6.65
N PRO A 277 20.97 -33.92 7.70
CA PRO A 277 21.63 -35.23 7.68
C PRO A 277 20.94 -36.20 6.70
N GLU A 278 21.67 -37.19 6.19
CA GLU A 278 21.16 -38.16 5.20
C GLU A 278 19.87 -38.87 5.65
N SER A 279 19.71 -39.10 6.96
CA SER A 279 18.50 -39.71 7.55
C SER A 279 17.24 -38.84 7.41
N ALA A 280 17.39 -37.51 7.31
CA ALA A 280 16.29 -36.56 7.15
C ALA A 280 16.05 -36.15 5.69
N GLN A 281 16.95 -36.54 4.77
CA GLN A 281 16.88 -36.21 3.35
C GLN A 281 15.60 -36.75 2.69
N ALA A 282 15.16 -37.95 3.07
CA ALA A 282 13.92 -38.57 2.59
C ALA A 282 12.66 -37.77 2.97
N ASN A 283 12.73 -36.93 4.01
CA ASN A 283 11.62 -36.09 4.48
C ASN A 283 11.79 -34.62 4.09
N LEU A 284 12.74 -34.28 3.21
CA LEU A 284 13.10 -32.90 2.88
C LEU A 284 11.89 -32.07 2.44
N THR A 285 11.05 -32.59 1.54
CA THR A 285 9.86 -31.87 1.06
C THR A 285 8.86 -31.60 2.19
N LYS A 286 8.65 -32.56 3.08
CA LYS A 286 7.77 -32.38 4.25
C LYS A 286 8.32 -31.36 5.23
N ILE A 287 9.65 -31.31 5.40
CA ILE A 287 10.32 -30.34 6.27
C ILE A 287 10.28 -28.94 5.64
N TYR A 288 10.47 -28.82 4.31
CA TYR A 288 10.38 -27.57 3.58
C TYR A 288 9.00 -26.92 3.73
N GLU A 289 7.93 -27.71 3.62
CA GLU A 289 6.54 -27.23 3.66
C GLU A 289 6.00 -27.01 5.09
N SER A 290 6.62 -27.63 6.11
CA SER A 290 6.10 -27.64 7.49
C SER A 290 6.95 -26.81 8.46
N LEU A 291 6.53 -25.56 8.68
CA LEU A 291 7.13 -24.70 9.71
C LEU A 291 7.13 -25.32 11.11
N PRO A 292 6.06 -26.03 11.58
CA PRO A 292 6.09 -26.71 12.87
C PRO A 292 7.19 -27.78 12.99
N GLN A 293 7.46 -28.54 11.91
CA GLN A 293 8.58 -29.50 11.91
C GLN A 293 9.95 -28.82 11.93
N GLN A 294 10.07 -27.64 11.33
CA GLN A 294 11.30 -26.87 11.39
C GLN A 294 11.56 -26.33 12.80
N LEU A 295 10.51 -25.83 13.45
CA LEU A 295 10.56 -25.25 14.81
C LEU A 295 10.66 -26.30 15.92
N SER A 296 10.23 -27.54 15.69
CA SER A 296 10.33 -28.62 16.68
C SER A 296 11.77 -29.10 16.91
N ARG A 297 12.73 -28.68 16.09
CA ARG A 297 14.14 -29.08 16.23
C ARG A 297 14.85 -28.20 17.27
N PRO A 298 15.58 -28.79 18.24
CA PRO A 298 16.22 -28.05 19.33
C PRO A 298 17.27 -27.09 18.79
N TRP A 299 17.38 -25.88 19.33
CA TRP A 299 18.32 -24.86 18.84
C TRP A 299 19.79 -25.29 19.02
N GLY A 300 20.65 -25.07 18.00
CA GLY A 300 22.10 -25.34 18.07
C GLY A 300 22.58 -26.78 17.84
N SER A 301 21.73 -27.77 17.54
CA SER A 301 22.17 -29.11 17.13
C SER A 301 22.97 -29.11 15.81
N PRO A 302 23.88 -30.08 15.58
CA PRO A 302 24.69 -30.20 14.35
C PRO A 302 23.87 -30.36 13.06
N ASP A 303 22.59 -30.77 13.18
CA ASP A 303 21.63 -30.90 12.07
C ASP A 303 20.98 -29.55 11.65
N ILE A 304 21.50 -28.43 12.15
CA ILE A 304 20.86 -27.11 12.06
C ILE A 304 21.67 -26.18 11.20
N ASN A 305 21.29 -26.18 9.93
CA ASN A 305 21.53 -25.04 9.06
C ASN A 305 20.23 -24.49 8.46
N ILE A 306 19.03 -24.89 8.91
CA ILE A 306 17.75 -24.35 8.40
C ILE A 306 17.73 -22.81 8.47
N GLN A 307 18.14 -22.26 9.62
CA GLN A 307 18.27 -20.80 9.80
C GLN A 307 19.31 -20.18 8.86
N LYS A 308 20.42 -20.88 8.57
CA LYS A 308 21.41 -20.41 7.60
C LYS A 308 20.88 -20.48 6.17
N SER A 309 20.06 -21.48 5.84
CA SER A 309 19.37 -21.59 4.54
C SER A 309 18.37 -20.46 4.35
N TYR A 310 17.63 -20.09 5.41
CA TYR A 310 16.78 -18.90 5.42
C TYR A 310 17.60 -17.62 5.20
N ALA A 311 18.69 -17.44 5.97
CA ALA A 311 19.56 -16.28 5.84
C ALA A 311 20.21 -16.20 4.45
N LEU A 312 20.61 -17.33 3.87
CA LEU A 312 21.17 -17.42 2.53
C LEU A 312 20.14 -17.04 1.46
N ALA A 313 18.92 -17.59 1.53
CA ALA A 313 17.85 -17.26 0.60
C ALA A 313 17.51 -15.77 0.65
N GLN A 314 17.33 -15.21 1.86
CA GLN A 314 17.08 -13.78 2.05
C GLN A 314 18.24 -12.90 1.54
N LYS A 315 19.48 -13.29 1.81
CA LYS A 315 20.67 -12.58 1.32
C LYS A 315 20.71 -12.57 -0.21
N THR A 316 20.45 -13.70 -0.86
CA THR A 316 20.47 -13.80 -2.33
C THR A 316 19.35 -12.96 -2.95
N MET A 317 18.16 -12.95 -2.37
CA MET A 317 17.06 -12.07 -2.80
C MET A 317 17.45 -10.59 -2.70
N LEU A 318 18.09 -10.19 -1.59
CA LEU A 318 18.51 -8.81 -1.38
C LEU A 318 19.60 -8.38 -2.39
N ILE A 319 20.54 -9.28 -2.72
CA ILE A 319 21.55 -9.02 -3.75
C ILE A 319 20.90 -8.85 -5.12
N ALA A 320 19.94 -9.71 -5.47
CA ALA A 320 19.22 -9.62 -6.73
C ALA A 320 18.43 -8.30 -6.84
N ASP A 321 17.73 -7.91 -5.78
CA ASP A 321 17.01 -6.64 -5.70
C ASP A 321 17.94 -5.42 -5.84
N THR A 322 19.09 -5.44 -5.16
CA THR A 322 20.10 -4.37 -5.25
C THR A 322 20.68 -4.26 -6.67
N ALA A 323 20.91 -5.40 -7.35
CA ALA A 323 21.41 -5.43 -8.72
C ALA A 323 20.39 -4.86 -9.72
N ILE A 324 19.10 -5.19 -9.55
CA ILE A 324 18.02 -4.63 -10.39
C ILE A 324 17.88 -3.12 -10.14
N SER A 325 17.98 -2.69 -8.88
CA SER A 325 17.92 -1.28 -8.51
C SER A 325 19.03 -0.44 -9.16
N ALA A 326 20.19 -1.03 -9.47
CA ALA A 326 21.26 -0.34 -10.18
C ALA A 326 20.85 0.09 -11.61
N VAL A 327 19.96 -0.67 -12.27
CA VAL A 327 19.42 -0.30 -13.59
C VAL A 327 18.60 0.99 -13.49
N ALA A 328 17.83 1.17 -12.42
CA ALA A 328 17.06 2.39 -12.19
C ALA A 328 17.95 3.64 -12.04
N VAL A 329 19.14 3.49 -11.45
CA VAL A 329 20.13 4.57 -11.36
C VAL A 329 20.61 5.00 -12.75
N ILE A 330 20.86 4.04 -13.64
CA ILE A 330 21.25 4.33 -15.03
C ILE A 330 20.10 5.03 -15.76
N SER A 331 18.87 4.57 -15.59
CA SER A 331 17.69 5.22 -16.19
C SER A 331 17.52 6.67 -15.72
N MET A 332 17.79 6.96 -14.46
CA MET A 332 17.77 8.34 -13.93
C MET A 332 18.81 9.24 -14.58
N LEU A 333 20.01 8.73 -14.89
CA LEU A 333 21.05 9.49 -15.60
C LEU A 333 20.68 9.81 -17.06
N VAL A 334 19.76 9.04 -17.66
CA VAL A 334 19.27 9.28 -19.02
C VAL A 334 18.15 10.34 -19.05
N TRP A 335 17.46 10.58 -17.93
CA TRP A 335 16.41 11.59 -17.88
C TRP A 335 16.96 13.00 -18.08
N ARG A 336 16.37 13.72 -19.03
CA ARG A 336 16.63 15.15 -19.20
C ARG A 336 15.91 15.93 -18.10
N ASP A 337 16.59 16.94 -17.58
CA ASP A 337 16.00 17.88 -16.63
C ASP A 337 14.84 18.63 -17.31
N TYR A 338 13.64 18.48 -16.75
CA TYR A 338 12.51 19.29 -17.18
C TYR A 338 12.62 20.63 -16.45
N GLY A 339 12.84 21.71 -17.20
CA GLY A 339 12.95 23.08 -16.67
C GLY A 339 11.63 23.58 -16.06
N VAL A 340 11.24 23.05 -14.90
CA VAL A 340 10.00 23.40 -14.19
C VAL A 340 9.98 24.90 -13.82
N LYS A 341 11.15 25.52 -13.66
CA LYS A 341 11.30 26.95 -13.34
C LYS A 341 10.86 27.89 -14.47
N GLU A 342 10.84 27.42 -15.71
CA GLU A 342 10.60 28.27 -16.89
C GLU A 342 9.12 28.27 -17.33
N ARG A 343 8.29 27.38 -16.79
CA ARG A 343 6.86 27.38 -17.08
C ARG A 343 6.15 28.45 -16.25
N THR A 344 5.85 29.58 -16.88
CA THR A 344 5.00 30.63 -16.31
C THR A 344 3.60 30.06 -16.05
N GLN A 345 3.26 29.89 -14.78
CA GLN A 345 1.91 29.56 -14.35
C GLN A 345 0.97 30.67 -14.79
N VAL A 346 0.08 30.40 -15.75
CA VAL A 346 -0.91 31.38 -16.20
C VAL A 346 -1.87 31.62 -15.03
N ARG A 347 -1.76 32.80 -14.39
CA ARG A 347 -2.70 33.25 -13.35
C ARG A 347 -4.05 33.55 -14.01
N GLY A 348 -4.85 32.52 -14.24
CA GLY A 348 -6.27 32.66 -14.55
C GLY A 348 -7.00 33.17 -13.31
N ARG A 349 -7.64 34.34 -13.44
CA ARG A 349 -8.50 34.92 -12.42
C ARG A 349 -9.79 34.12 -12.37
N VAL A 350 -9.91 33.24 -11.38
CA VAL A 350 -11.18 32.58 -11.02
C VAL A 350 -12.20 33.70 -10.77
N SER A 351 -13.17 33.84 -11.67
CA SER A 351 -14.26 34.81 -11.60
C SER A 351 -15.54 34.06 -11.30
#